data_AF-A0A089X1Z0-F1
#
_entry.id   AF-A0A089X1Z0-F1
#
_cell.length_a   1.000
_cell.length_b   1.000
_cell.length_c   1.000
_cell.angle_alpha   90.00
_cell.angle_beta   90.00
_cell.angle_gamma   90.00
#
_symmetry.space_group_name_H-M   'P 1'
#
loop_
_entity.id
_entity.type
_entity.pdbx_description
1 polymer ?
#
loop_
_entity_poly.entity_id
_entity_poly.type
_entity_poly.pdbx_seq_one_letter_code
_entity_poly.pdbx_strand_id
1 'polypeptide(L)'
;MRIYNPNQATLEALRGSNIELAIGVSNEDIQSIANDISSATSWVQINIINYANDVIFRYIIVGNEISHNDPTSQFVLRAMQNIYGALGNLQNQIKISTTIQLSLLGSSYPPSQGEFSPDAIPYITPIVNFLASNGAPLLANVYPYFAYISDQKDISLEYATFTQQGYTDIGYQNLFDAMLDALYAAILKTGASDLQIVVSESGWPSAGGEGATTENAAAYYTNLINHVNSGNGTPMRPGQPIETYLFAMFDENLKPGAATAQSVGVCYGIVANNLPPAAEVIDLFKTNGIARMRIYNPDQATLEALRGSNIELVIGIPNEDMQSIANDVSSATSWVQNNIINYSNNVIFRYIVVGNEINPSDPTSQFVLPAMQNIYAALATADLQNQIKISTAIQVGLLGSSYPPSQGEFSPDAIPYLTPIVNFLVTNGAPLLANVYPYFAYIGNEQDIPLEYALFTKQGTTDIGYQNLFDAMLDALYAAALKIGASNLQIVVSESGWPSAGGEGATTENAAAYYTNLINHVNSGNGTPMRPGQPIETYLFAMFDENQKPGAATEQYFGLFTPDKLQKYNIASIN
;
A
#
# COMPACT_ATOMS: atom_id res chain seq x y z
N MET A 1 -21.45 11.67 -4.46
CA MET A 1 -20.11 11.31 -3.93
C MET A 1 -19.93 9.80 -4.05
N ARG A 2 -18.72 9.31 -4.36
CA ARG A 2 -18.40 7.87 -4.34
C ARG A 2 -17.42 7.58 -3.20
N ILE A 3 -17.66 6.52 -2.44
CA ILE A 3 -16.73 5.99 -1.43
C ILE A 3 -16.41 4.53 -1.78
N TYR A 4 -15.13 4.15 -1.80
CA TYR A 4 -14.71 2.79 -2.17
C TYR A 4 -14.86 1.83 -1.00
N ASN A 5 -14.31 2.21 0.15
CA ASN A 5 -14.33 1.41 1.37
C ASN A 5 -15.08 2.20 2.45
N PRO A 6 -16.37 1.90 2.69
CA PRO A 6 -17.13 2.57 3.72
C PRO A 6 -16.57 2.23 5.10
N ASN A 7 -16.60 3.22 5.99
CA ASN A 7 -16.40 3.00 7.41
C ASN A 7 -17.52 3.71 8.19
N GLN A 8 -17.72 3.26 9.42
CA GLN A 8 -18.81 3.73 10.27
C GLN A 8 -18.75 5.25 10.52
N ALA A 9 -17.54 5.79 10.72
CA ALA A 9 -17.35 7.22 11.00
C ALA A 9 -17.74 8.09 9.80
N THR A 10 -17.37 7.68 8.59
CA THR A 10 -17.76 8.37 7.34
C THR A 10 -19.27 8.35 7.14
N LEU A 11 -19.93 7.20 7.33
CA LEU A 11 -21.38 7.10 7.19
C LEU A 11 -22.13 7.91 8.25
N GLU A 12 -21.62 7.94 9.49
CA GLU A 12 -22.18 8.75 10.56
C GLU A 12 -22.07 10.25 10.25
N ALA A 13 -20.92 10.69 9.71
CA ALA A 13 -20.71 12.07 9.30
C ALA A 13 -21.62 12.51 8.12
N LEU A 14 -22.13 11.57 7.33
CA LEU A 14 -23.00 11.85 6.18
C LEU A 14 -24.49 11.94 6.54
N ARG A 15 -24.89 11.57 7.76
CA ARG A 15 -26.29 11.67 8.20
C ARG A 15 -26.80 13.11 8.06
N GLY A 16 -27.91 13.29 7.34
CA GLY A 16 -28.54 14.58 7.11
C GLY A 16 -27.79 15.53 6.17
N SER A 17 -26.72 15.08 5.51
CA SER A 17 -25.89 15.92 4.63
C SER A 17 -26.54 16.28 3.29
N ASN A 18 -27.61 15.58 2.88
CA ASN A 18 -28.22 15.63 1.54
C ASN A 18 -27.27 15.26 0.38
N ILE A 19 -26.11 14.64 0.68
CA ILE A 19 -25.19 14.15 -0.35
C ILE A 19 -25.66 12.77 -0.82
N GLU A 20 -25.90 12.63 -2.12
CA GLU A 20 -26.14 11.32 -2.75
C GLU A 20 -24.86 10.50 -2.77
N LEU A 21 -24.96 9.24 -2.33
CA LEU A 21 -23.83 8.35 -2.11
C LEU A 21 -23.86 7.13 -3.03
N ALA A 22 -22.74 6.91 -3.71
CA ALA A 22 -22.38 5.63 -4.30
C ALA A 22 -21.38 4.94 -3.37
N ILE A 23 -21.75 3.80 -2.79
CA ILE A 23 -20.96 3.10 -1.78
C ILE A 23 -20.37 1.81 -2.35
N GLY A 24 -19.06 1.63 -2.19
CA GLY A 24 -18.33 0.46 -2.68
C GLY A 24 -18.38 -0.71 -1.71
N VAL A 25 -18.38 -1.92 -2.27
CA VAL A 25 -18.01 -3.16 -1.59
C VAL A 25 -16.57 -3.44 -1.98
N SER A 26 -15.69 -3.60 -1.00
CA SER A 26 -14.26 -3.80 -1.28
C SER A 26 -14.02 -5.14 -1.97
N ASN A 27 -12.91 -5.26 -2.70
CA ASN A 27 -12.54 -6.51 -3.36
C ASN A 27 -12.35 -7.67 -2.36
N GLU A 28 -11.90 -7.37 -1.13
CA GLU A 28 -11.72 -8.40 -0.10
C GLU A 28 -13.04 -9.03 0.36
N ASP A 29 -14.14 -8.27 0.31
CA ASP A 29 -15.46 -8.71 0.75
C ASP A 29 -16.23 -9.50 -0.33
N ILE A 30 -15.88 -9.36 -1.61
CA ILE A 30 -16.68 -9.91 -2.73
C ILE A 30 -16.83 -11.43 -2.60
N GLN A 31 -15.74 -12.14 -2.34
CA GLN A 31 -15.77 -13.60 -2.31
C GLN A 31 -16.59 -14.14 -1.12
N SER A 32 -16.48 -13.50 0.05
CA SER A 32 -17.25 -13.91 1.24
C SER A 32 -18.75 -13.66 1.02
N ILE A 33 -19.10 -12.47 0.52
CA ILE A 33 -20.47 -12.07 0.19
C ILE A 33 -21.06 -12.96 -0.90
N ALA A 34 -20.28 -13.34 -1.92
CA ALA A 34 -20.74 -14.24 -2.97
C ALA A 34 -21.01 -15.66 -2.42
N ASN A 35 -20.17 -16.16 -1.53
CA ASN A 35 -20.26 -17.53 -1.04
C ASN A 35 -21.27 -17.71 0.09
N ASP A 36 -21.61 -16.65 0.82
CA ASP A 36 -22.52 -16.71 1.96
C ASP A 36 -23.51 -15.53 1.99
N ILE A 37 -24.80 -15.88 1.88
CA ILE A 37 -25.92 -14.92 1.97
C ILE A 37 -25.93 -14.21 3.34
N SER A 38 -25.48 -14.88 4.40
CA SER A 38 -25.42 -14.27 5.73
C SER A 38 -24.41 -13.12 5.76
N SER A 39 -23.27 -13.27 5.07
CA SER A 39 -22.26 -12.22 4.91
C SER A 39 -22.80 -11.02 4.12
N ALA A 40 -23.56 -11.27 3.04
CA ALA A 40 -24.24 -10.20 2.30
C ALA A 40 -25.27 -9.45 3.16
N THR A 41 -26.04 -10.19 3.97
CA THR A 41 -27.03 -9.62 4.89
C THR A 41 -26.38 -8.75 5.95
N SER A 42 -25.29 -9.23 6.56
CA SER A 42 -24.50 -8.48 7.52
C SER A 42 -23.90 -7.22 6.92
N TRP A 43 -23.32 -7.32 5.72
CA TRP A 43 -22.73 -6.16 5.04
C TRP A 43 -23.79 -5.09 4.75
N VAL A 44 -24.95 -5.48 4.22
CA VAL A 44 -26.07 -4.56 3.94
C VAL A 44 -26.63 -3.97 5.24
N GLN A 45 -26.74 -4.76 6.31
CA GLN A 45 -27.20 -4.26 7.60
C GLN A 45 -26.27 -3.17 8.14
N ILE A 46 -24.97 -3.45 8.15
CA ILE A 46 -23.93 -2.58 8.71
C ILE A 46 -23.83 -1.28 7.89
N ASN A 47 -23.72 -1.39 6.57
CA ASN A 47 -23.34 -0.26 5.72
C ASN A 47 -24.53 0.51 5.14
N ILE A 48 -25.72 -0.10 5.06
CA ILE A 48 -26.89 0.48 4.39
C ILE A 48 -28.05 0.67 5.36
N ILE A 49 -28.60 -0.41 5.90
CA ILE A 49 -29.88 -0.37 6.65
C ILE A 49 -29.79 0.53 7.88
N ASN A 50 -28.66 0.50 8.60
CA ASN A 50 -28.43 1.35 9.78
C ASN A 50 -28.42 2.86 9.47
N TYR A 51 -28.27 3.23 8.20
CA TYR A 51 -28.07 4.60 7.73
C TYR A 51 -29.14 5.08 6.75
N ALA A 52 -29.96 4.17 6.20
CA ALA A 52 -30.88 4.44 5.09
C ALA A 52 -31.94 5.52 5.37
N ASN A 53 -32.21 5.85 6.64
CA ASN A 53 -33.13 6.92 6.99
C ASN A 53 -32.51 8.33 6.90
N ASP A 54 -31.17 8.43 7.01
CA ASP A 54 -30.46 9.70 7.14
C ASP A 54 -29.39 9.92 6.06
N VAL A 55 -29.05 8.87 5.30
CA VAL A 55 -28.07 8.91 4.21
C VAL A 55 -28.75 8.51 2.90
N ILE A 56 -28.51 9.28 1.84
CA ILE A 56 -29.13 9.06 0.54
C ILE A 56 -28.22 8.14 -0.29
N PHE A 57 -28.52 6.84 -0.29
CA PHE A 57 -27.81 5.87 -1.11
C PHE A 57 -28.41 5.80 -2.52
N ARG A 58 -27.59 6.06 -3.54
CA ARG A 58 -27.97 5.95 -4.95
C ARG A 58 -27.51 4.63 -5.57
N TYR A 59 -26.25 4.28 -5.31
CA TYR A 59 -25.63 3.06 -5.85
C TYR A 59 -24.92 2.27 -4.75
N ILE A 60 -24.99 0.94 -4.84
CA ILE A 60 -23.99 0.04 -4.22
C ILE A 60 -23.15 -0.53 -5.35
N ILE A 61 -21.83 -0.33 -5.31
CA ILE A 61 -20.89 -0.72 -6.35
C ILE A 61 -20.10 -1.91 -5.84
N VAL A 62 -20.30 -3.08 -6.43
CA VAL A 62 -19.63 -4.31 -6.00
C VAL A 62 -18.27 -4.41 -6.67
N GLY A 63 -17.21 -4.28 -5.88
CA GLY A 63 -15.84 -4.28 -6.36
C GLY A 63 -15.37 -2.93 -6.89
N ASN A 64 -14.05 -2.74 -6.83
CA ASN A 64 -13.42 -1.50 -7.24
C ASN A 64 -13.24 -1.46 -8.75
N GLU A 65 -12.80 -2.56 -9.37
CA GLU A 65 -12.55 -2.68 -10.81
C GLU A 65 -12.59 -4.15 -11.27
N ILE A 66 -13.51 -4.51 -12.16
CA ILE A 66 -13.48 -5.82 -12.83
C ILE A 66 -12.41 -5.81 -13.92
N SER A 67 -11.50 -6.78 -13.87
CA SER A 67 -10.51 -7.04 -14.93
C SER A 67 -10.38 -8.53 -15.25
N HIS A 68 -9.79 -8.85 -16.41
CA HIS A 68 -9.50 -10.22 -16.84
C HIS A 68 -8.58 -11.00 -15.91
N ASN A 69 -7.68 -10.29 -15.23
CA ASN A 69 -6.61 -10.92 -14.44
C ASN A 69 -6.97 -11.02 -12.96
N ASP A 70 -8.13 -10.50 -12.55
CA ASP A 70 -8.57 -10.55 -11.17
C ASP A 70 -9.40 -11.82 -10.91
N PRO A 71 -8.91 -12.78 -10.09
CA PRO A 71 -9.67 -13.97 -9.71
C PRO A 71 -10.99 -13.65 -9.00
N THR A 72 -11.13 -12.43 -8.48
CA THR A 72 -12.32 -11.94 -7.78
C THR A 72 -13.47 -11.65 -8.74
N SER A 73 -13.18 -11.32 -10.01
CA SER A 73 -14.16 -10.99 -11.06
C SER A 73 -15.25 -12.06 -11.21
N GLN A 74 -14.90 -13.35 -11.03
CA GLN A 74 -15.86 -14.46 -11.14
C GLN A 74 -16.96 -14.44 -10.06
N PHE A 75 -16.70 -13.78 -8.91
CA PHE A 75 -17.62 -13.73 -7.78
C PHE A 75 -18.55 -12.51 -7.83
N VAL A 76 -18.24 -11.49 -8.63
CA VAL A 76 -18.91 -10.19 -8.61
C VAL A 76 -20.42 -10.31 -8.85
N LEU A 77 -20.84 -11.01 -9.91
CA LEU A 77 -22.27 -11.18 -10.19
C LEU A 77 -23.03 -11.83 -9.03
N ARG A 78 -22.43 -12.86 -8.42
CA ARG A 78 -23.05 -13.57 -7.30
C ARG A 78 -23.12 -12.70 -6.06
N ALA A 79 -22.08 -11.91 -5.78
CA ALA A 79 -22.10 -10.92 -4.70
C ALA A 79 -23.18 -9.85 -4.94
N MET A 80 -23.30 -9.32 -6.17
CA MET A 80 -24.36 -8.39 -6.56
C MET A 80 -25.75 -8.98 -6.32
N GLN A 81 -25.97 -10.23 -6.70
CA GLN A 81 -27.26 -10.92 -6.48
C GLN A 81 -27.57 -11.10 -4.99
N ASN A 82 -26.58 -11.48 -4.19
CA ASN A 82 -26.77 -11.67 -2.74
C ASN A 82 -27.05 -10.34 -2.03
N ILE A 83 -26.31 -9.26 -2.37
CA ILE A 83 -26.55 -7.92 -1.84
C ILE A 83 -27.92 -7.41 -2.27
N TYR A 84 -28.29 -7.59 -3.55
CA TYR A 84 -29.60 -7.23 -4.05
C TYR A 84 -30.70 -7.93 -3.23
N GLY A 85 -30.58 -9.24 -2.99
CA GLY A 85 -31.50 -9.99 -2.13
C GLY A 85 -31.59 -9.44 -0.70
N ALA A 86 -30.44 -9.09 -0.10
CA ALA A 86 -30.36 -8.56 1.26
C ALA A 86 -30.98 -7.15 1.44
N LEU A 87 -31.09 -6.35 0.38
CA LEU A 87 -31.72 -5.02 0.45
C LEU A 87 -33.23 -5.05 0.78
N GLY A 88 -33.92 -6.15 0.51
CA GLY A 88 -35.36 -6.26 0.72
C GLY A 88 -36.14 -5.11 0.08
N ASN A 89 -36.86 -4.33 0.88
CA ASN A 89 -37.69 -3.21 0.38
C ASN A 89 -36.88 -2.04 -0.22
N LEU A 90 -35.57 -1.98 0.00
CA LEU A 90 -34.70 -0.92 -0.52
C LEU A 90 -34.26 -1.16 -1.97
N GLN A 91 -34.54 -2.33 -2.57
CA GLN A 91 -34.18 -2.69 -3.96
C GLN A 91 -34.69 -1.69 -5.01
N ASN A 92 -35.79 -0.99 -4.73
CA ASN A 92 -36.36 0.02 -5.63
C ASN A 92 -35.72 1.40 -5.47
N GLN A 93 -34.99 1.63 -4.37
CA GLN A 93 -34.39 2.91 -4.03
C GLN A 93 -32.90 2.93 -4.35
N ILE A 94 -32.20 1.81 -4.11
CA ILE A 94 -30.75 1.70 -4.24
C ILE A 94 -30.42 0.75 -5.40
N LYS A 95 -29.69 1.23 -6.40
CA LYS A 95 -29.30 0.41 -7.55
C LYS A 95 -27.98 -0.30 -7.28
N ILE A 96 -27.93 -1.60 -7.57
CA ILE A 96 -26.69 -2.40 -7.46
C ILE A 96 -25.97 -2.35 -8.80
N SER A 97 -24.69 -2.02 -8.77
CA SER A 97 -23.83 -1.99 -9.94
C SER A 97 -22.42 -2.52 -9.64
N THR A 98 -21.55 -2.45 -10.63
CA THR A 98 -20.12 -2.75 -10.57
C THR A 98 -19.38 -1.82 -11.53
N THR A 99 -18.10 -1.57 -11.24
CA THR A 99 -17.22 -0.80 -12.12
C THR A 99 -16.37 -1.71 -13.01
N ILE A 100 -16.22 -1.35 -14.28
CA ILE A 100 -15.32 -2.01 -15.22
C ILE A 100 -14.21 -1.06 -15.71
N GLN A 101 -13.09 -1.63 -16.11
CA GLN A 101 -12.09 -0.91 -16.91
C GLN A 101 -12.38 -1.06 -18.41
N LEU A 102 -11.97 -0.06 -19.21
CA LEU A 102 -12.07 -0.15 -20.67
C LEU A 102 -11.08 -1.13 -21.30
N SER A 103 -10.11 -1.64 -20.54
CA SER A 103 -9.21 -2.73 -20.94
C SER A 103 -9.95 -4.05 -21.25
N LEU A 104 -11.23 -4.16 -20.86
CA LEU A 104 -12.09 -5.29 -21.23
C LEU A 104 -12.55 -5.25 -22.69
N LEU A 105 -12.38 -4.12 -23.39
CA LEU A 105 -12.66 -4.01 -24.81
C LEU A 105 -11.54 -4.69 -25.61
N GLY A 106 -11.90 -5.66 -26.45
CA GLY A 106 -10.99 -6.25 -27.43
C GLY A 106 -10.85 -5.39 -28.70
N SER A 107 -11.82 -4.50 -28.93
CA SER A 107 -11.78 -3.48 -29.97
C SER A 107 -12.47 -2.21 -29.47
N SER A 108 -11.85 -1.06 -29.71
CA SER A 108 -12.40 0.26 -29.36
C SER A 108 -12.31 1.28 -30.51
N TYR A 109 -11.68 0.90 -31.63
CA TYR A 109 -11.47 1.77 -32.78
C TYR A 109 -11.93 1.12 -34.11
N PRO A 110 -12.75 1.82 -34.93
CA PRO A 110 -13.44 3.05 -34.57
C PRO A 110 -14.46 2.79 -33.45
N PRO A 111 -14.89 3.81 -32.68
CA PRO A 111 -15.80 3.63 -31.54
C PRO A 111 -17.08 2.85 -31.87
N SER A 112 -17.65 3.06 -33.05
CA SER A 112 -18.85 2.34 -33.51
C SER A 112 -18.68 0.82 -33.64
N GLN A 113 -17.44 0.32 -33.64
CA GLN A 113 -17.09 -1.09 -33.71
C GLN A 113 -16.65 -1.67 -32.37
N GLY A 114 -16.82 -0.93 -31.27
CA GLY A 114 -16.46 -1.37 -29.93
C GLY A 114 -16.98 -2.78 -29.61
N GLU A 115 -16.13 -3.59 -28.99
CA GLU A 115 -16.46 -4.98 -28.64
C GLU A 115 -15.70 -5.42 -27.40
N PHE A 116 -16.36 -6.14 -26.51
CA PHE A 116 -15.70 -6.84 -25.41
C PHE A 116 -14.76 -7.91 -25.99
N SER A 117 -13.61 -8.13 -25.35
CA SER A 117 -12.71 -9.18 -25.78
C SER A 117 -13.37 -10.57 -25.66
N PRO A 118 -12.95 -11.59 -26.41
CA PRO A 118 -13.51 -12.93 -26.31
C PRO A 118 -13.45 -13.51 -24.90
N ASP A 119 -12.38 -13.20 -24.18
CA ASP A 119 -12.19 -13.61 -22.78
C ASP A 119 -13.14 -12.86 -21.84
N ALA A 120 -13.69 -11.71 -22.28
CA ALA A 120 -14.49 -10.83 -21.44
C ALA A 120 -15.95 -11.25 -21.39
N ILE A 121 -16.45 -11.69 -22.54
CA ILE A 121 -17.83 -12.04 -22.80
C ILE A 121 -18.41 -12.98 -21.73
N PRO A 122 -17.75 -14.09 -21.31
CA PRO A 122 -18.32 -15.04 -20.37
C PRO A 122 -18.71 -14.45 -19.02
N TYR A 123 -18.02 -13.39 -18.56
CA TYR A 123 -18.31 -12.77 -17.27
C TYR A 123 -19.07 -11.45 -17.40
N ILE A 124 -18.82 -10.65 -18.44
CA ILE A 124 -19.47 -9.32 -18.57
C ILE A 124 -20.91 -9.43 -19.04
N THR A 125 -21.24 -10.37 -19.93
CA THR A 125 -22.60 -10.50 -20.47
C THR A 125 -23.62 -10.84 -19.37
N PRO A 126 -23.37 -11.80 -18.45
CA PRO A 126 -24.26 -12.04 -17.32
C PRO A 126 -24.46 -10.82 -16.41
N ILE A 127 -23.41 -10.03 -16.17
CA ILE A 127 -23.47 -8.80 -15.38
C ILE A 127 -24.34 -7.75 -16.07
N VAL A 128 -24.08 -7.48 -17.34
CA VAL A 128 -24.85 -6.54 -18.17
C VAL A 128 -26.34 -6.91 -18.19
N ASN A 129 -26.65 -8.20 -18.36
CA ASN A 129 -28.03 -8.69 -18.34
C ASN A 129 -28.69 -8.50 -16.97
N PHE A 130 -27.97 -8.76 -15.88
CA PHE A 130 -28.44 -8.51 -14.52
C PHE A 130 -28.75 -7.02 -14.31
N LEU A 131 -27.84 -6.13 -14.72
CA LEU A 131 -28.02 -4.68 -14.58
C LEU A 131 -29.23 -4.19 -15.39
N ALA A 132 -29.34 -4.60 -16.66
CA ALA A 132 -30.44 -4.24 -17.54
C ALA A 132 -31.79 -4.69 -16.95
N SER A 133 -31.86 -5.92 -16.42
CA SER A 133 -33.08 -6.47 -15.82
C SER A 133 -33.52 -5.74 -14.55
N ASN A 134 -32.60 -5.06 -13.87
CA ASN A 134 -32.86 -4.31 -12.63
C ASN A 134 -32.92 -2.78 -12.83
N GLY A 135 -32.77 -2.32 -14.07
CA GLY A 135 -32.70 -0.89 -14.40
C GLY A 135 -31.57 -0.18 -13.66
N ALA A 136 -30.41 -0.84 -13.52
CA ALA A 136 -29.20 -0.28 -12.94
C ALA A 136 -28.20 0.05 -14.05
N PRO A 137 -27.41 1.13 -13.93
CA PRO A 137 -26.36 1.44 -14.90
C PRO A 137 -25.17 0.49 -14.75
N LEU A 138 -24.34 0.39 -15.78
CA LEU A 138 -22.98 -0.12 -15.66
C LEU A 138 -22.04 1.05 -15.34
N LEU A 139 -21.14 0.88 -14.39
CA LEU A 139 -20.12 1.89 -14.10
C LEU A 139 -18.83 1.59 -14.85
N ALA A 140 -18.15 2.63 -15.34
CA ALA A 140 -16.89 2.48 -16.06
C ALA A 140 -15.88 3.57 -15.70
N ASN A 141 -14.61 3.16 -15.57
CA ASN A 141 -13.48 4.07 -15.42
C ASN A 141 -13.01 4.51 -16.81
N VAL A 142 -13.09 5.82 -17.08
CA VAL A 142 -12.79 6.42 -18.40
C VAL A 142 -11.66 7.43 -18.25
N TYR A 143 -10.46 7.03 -18.66
CA TYR A 143 -9.25 7.85 -18.51
C TYR A 143 -8.59 8.14 -19.86
N PRO A 144 -8.97 9.25 -20.53
CA PRO A 144 -8.31 9.72 -21.75
C PRO A 144 -6.79 9.88 -21.63
N TYR A 145 -6.29 10.20 -20.43
CA TYR A 145 -4.85 10.32 -20.17
C TYR A 145 -4.06 9.06 -20.52
N PHE A 146 -4.50 7.87 -20.08
CA PHE A 146 -3.76 6.64 -20.35
C PHE A 146 -3.74 6.27 -21.83
N ALA A 147 -4.85 6.53 -22.53
CA ALA A 147 -4.91 6.35 -23.98
C ALA A 147 -3.94 7.30 -24.70
N TYR A 148 -3.95 8.59 -24.32
CA TYR A 148 -3.00 9.59 -24.84
C TYR A 148 -1.54 9.17 -24.66
N ILE A 149 -1.15 8.76 -23.45
CA ILE A 149 0.24 8.34 -23.18
C ILE A 149 0.62 7.07 -23.95
N SER A 150 -0.32 6.15 -24.15
CA SER A 150 -0.04 4.91 -24.88
C SER A 150 0.13 5.11 -26.39
N ASP A 151 -0.46 6.17 -26.97
CA ASP A 151 -0.45 6.41 -28.41
C ASP A 151 -0.51 7.91 -28.76
N GLN A 152 0.54 8.64 -28.40
CA GLN A 152 0.64 10.08 -28.68
C GLN A 152 0.76 10.42 -30.17
N LYS A 153 1.02 9.42 -31.01
CA LYS A 153 1.15 9.61 -32.45
C LYS A 153 -0.22 9.85 -33.07
N ASP A 154 -1.21 9.05 -32.66
CA ASP A 154 -2.56 9.09 -33.23
C ASP A 154 -3.57 9.78 -32.30
N ILE A 155 -3.21 10.00 -31.02
CA ILE A 155 -4.02 10.72 -30.04
C ILE A 155 -3.31 12.02 -29.63
N SER A 156 -3.84 13.16 -30.09
CA SER A 156 -3.31 14.46 -29.69
C SER A 156 -3.74 14.84 -28.27
N LEU A 157 -2.94 15.70 -27.64
CA LEU A 157 -3.28 16.26 -26.33
C LEU A 157 -4.59 17.05 -26.39
N GLU A 158 -4.83 17.78 -27.49
CA GLU A 158 -6.04 18.57 -27.67
C GLU A 158 -7.29 17.71 -27.74
N TYR A 159 -7.20 16.56 -28.40
CA TYR A 159 -8.29 15.59 -28.48
C TYR A 159 -8.56 14.94 -27.12
N ALA A 160 -7.51 14.62 -26.36
CA ALA A 160 -7.62 14.02 -25.03
C ALA A 160 -8.12 15.01 -23.96
N THR A 161 -7.91 16.32 -24.15
CA THR A 161 -8.25 17.39 -23.19
C THR A 161 -9.44 18.26 -23.58
N PHE A 162 -10.24 17.84 -24.58
CA PHE A 162 -11.42 18.55 -25.10
C PHE A 162 -11.10 19.94 -25.71
N THR A 163 -9.86 20.22 -26.09
CA THR A 163 -9.46 21.51 -26.67
C THR A 163 -9.35 21.48 -28.20
N GLN A 164 -9.52 20.30 -28.82
CA GLN A 164 -9.50 20.13 -30.27
C GLN A 164 -10.56 20.99 -30.96
N GLN A 165 -10.16 21.62 -32.08
CA GLN A 165 -11.07 22.34 -32.96
C GLN A 165 -11.57 21.43 -34.08
N GLY A 166 -12.88 21.20 -34.12
CA GLY A 166 -13.51 20.35 -35.13
C GLY A 166 -13.52 18.86 -34.75
N TYR A 167 -13.95 18.04 -35.72
CA TYR A 167 -14.12 16.60 -35.55
C TYR A 167 -12.95 15.85 -36.16
N THR A 168 -12.56 14.74 -35.52
CA THR A 168 -11.69 13.73 -36.14
C THR A 168 -12.39 13.09 -37.35
N ASP A 169 -11.64 12.36 -38.18
CA ASP A 169 -12.19 11.63 -39.33
C ASP A 169 -13.24 10.57 -38.93
N ILE A 170 -13.24 10.14 -37.67
CA ILE A 170 -14.22 9.22 -37.09
C ILE A 170 -15.39 9.93 -36.39
N GLY A 171 -15.47 11.26 -36.46
CA GLY A 171 -16.64 12.03 -36.03
C GLY A 171 -16.68 12.43 -34.55
N TYR A 172 -15.53 12.53 -33.87
CA TYR A 172 -15.46 12.89 -32.45
C TYR A 172 -14.65 14.17 -32.23
N GLN A 173 -15.08 15.02 -31.29
CA GLN A 173 -14.33 16.23 -30.91
C GLN A 173 -13.42 16.02 -29.70
N ASN A 174 -13.66 14.97 -28.93
CA ASN A 174 -12.87 14.63 -27.76
C ASN A 174 -12.79 13.11 -27.60
N LEU A 175 -11.70 12.65 -26.98
CA LEU A 175 -11.43 11.23 -26.79
C LEU A 175 -12.38 10.57 -25.78
N PHE A 176 -12.87 11.33 -24.80
CA PHE A 176 -13.79 10.83 -23.78
C PHE A 176 -15.08 10.27 -24.41
N ASP A 177 -15.71 11.01 -25.32
CA ASP A 177 -16.89 10.58 -26.05
C ASP A 177 -16.62 9.33 -26.89
N ALA A 178 -15.47 9.29 -27.57
CA ALA A 178 -15.06 8.14 -28.37
C ALA A 178 -14.88 6.87 -27.51
N MET A 179 -14.26 7.01 -26.33
CA MET A 179 -14.08 5.90 -25.39
C MET A 179 -15.43 5.41 -24.84
N LEU A 180 -16.33 6.33 -24.50
CA LEU A 180 -17.65 5.99 -23.98
C LEU A 180 -18.54 5.34 -25.05
N ASP A 181 -18.49 5.83 -26.28
CA ASP A 181 -19.23 5.25 -27.41
C ASP A 181 -18.69 3.88 -27.84
N ALA A 182 -17.38 3.65 -27.72
CA ALA A 182 -16.81 2.32 -27.88
C ALA A 182 -17.41 1.32 -26.86
N LEU A 183 -17.56 1.74 -25.61
CA LEU A 183 -18.19 0.90 -24.60
C LEU A 183 -19.69 0.71 -24.88
N TYR A 184 -20.42 1.74 -25.30
CA TYR A 184 -21.82 1.61 -25.70
C TYR A 184 -21.99 0.62 -26.87
N ALA A 185 -21.13 0.69 -27.89
CA ALA A 185 -21.13 -0.25 -29.00
C ALA A 185 -20.90 -1.70 -28.54
N ALA A 186 -19.98 -1.91 -27.60
CA ALA A 186 -19.72 -3.23 -27.03
C ALA A 186 -20.93 -3.78 -26.25
N ILE A 187 -21.59 -2.93 -25.45
CA ILE A 187 -22.80 -3.29 -24.69
C ILE A 187 -23.98 -3.59 -25.63
N LEU A 188 -24.14 -2.83 -26.71
CA LEU A 188 -25.18 -3.09 -27.71
C LEU A 188 -25.08 -4.53 -28.29
N LYS A 189 -23.85 -5.02 -28.50
CA LYS A 189 -23.59 -6.38 -29.00
C LYS A 189 -23.95 -7.47 -27.99
N THR A 190 -24.10 -7.17 -26.70
CA THR A 190 -24.58 -8.15 -25.69
C THR A 190 -26.11 -8.28 -25.68
N GLY A 191 -26.83 -7.38 -26.35
CA GLY A 191 -28.29 -7.32 -26.38
C GLY A 191 -28.91 -6.34 -25.39
N ALA A 192 -28.12 -5.67 -24.55
CA ALA A 192 -28.60 -4.70 -23.56
C ALA A 192 -28.60 -3.27 -24.10
N SER A 193 -29.45 -2.99 -25.10
CA SER A 193 -29.43 -1.71 -25.84
C SER A 193 -29.71 -0.46 -25.02
N ASP A 194 -30.45 -0.60 -23.92
CA ASP A 194 -30.90 0.53 -23.09
C ASP A 194 -30.09 0.69 -21.80
N LEU A 195 -29.01 -0.10 -21.63
CA LEU A 195 -28.18 0.00 -20.43
C LEU A 195 -27.47 1.36 -20.38
N GLN A 196 -27.69 2.09 -19.28
CA GLN A 196 -27.01 3.34 -19.01
C GLN A 196 -25.56 3.08 -18.56
N ILE A 197 -24.65 3.96 -18.96
CA ILE A 197 -23.29 4.00 -18.40
C ILE A 197 -23.19 5.21 -17.48
N VAL A 198 -22.63 4.99 -16.29
CA VAL A 198 -22.18 6.04 -15.38
C VAL A 198 -20.65 6.01 -15.41
N VAL A 199 -20.03 7.15 -15.67
CA VAL A 199 -18.55 7.25 -15.59
C VAL A 199 -18.17 7.33 -14.13
N SER A 200 -17.60 6.26 -13.60
CA SER A 200 -17.33 6.13 -12.18
C SER A 200 -16.05 6.82 -11.74
N GLU A 201 -15.12 7.01 -12.68
CA GLU A 201 -13.88 7.78 -12.51
C GLU A 201 -13.43 8.36 -13.84
N SER A 202 -13.02 9.62 -13.80
CA SER A 202 -12.41 10.34 -14.91
C SER A 202 -11.52 11.43 -14.33
N GLY A 203 -10.30 11.57 -14.86
CA GLY A 203 -9.34 12.55 -14.34
C GLY A 203 -8.12 12.73 -15.22
N TRP A 204 -7.33 13.73 -14.88
CA TRP A 204 -6.05 14.02 -15.52
C TRP A 204 -5.00 14.35 -14.46
N PRO A 205 -3.81 13.73 -14.50
CA PRO A 205 -2.79 13.94 -13.49
C PRO A 205 -2.18 15.33 -13.59
N SER A 206 -1.90 15.94 -12.44
CA SER A 206 -1.26 17.26 -12.34
C SER A 206 0.26 17.22 -12.38
N ALA A 207 0.87 16.04 -12.22
CA ALA A 207 2.31 15.78 -12.24
C ALA A 207 2.59 14.28 -12.50
N GLY A 208 3.86 13.89 -12.61
CA GLY A 208 4.29 12.48 -12.60
C GLY A 208 4.51 11.82 -13.96
N GLY A 209 4.39 12.56 -15.07
CA GLY A 209 4.63 12.02 -16.40
C GLY A 209 4.47 13.06 -17.51
N GLU A 210 4.63 12.61 -18.75
CA GLU A 210 4.41 13.45 -19.93
C GLU A 210 2.94 13.90 -20.00
N GLY A 211 2.69 15.14 -20.43
CA GLY A 211 1.35 15.74 -20.46
C GLY A 211 0.67 15.95 -19.09
N ALA A 212 1.24 15.45 -17.99
CA ALA A 212 0.73 15.60 -16.63
C ALA A 212 1.21 16.92 -16.03
N THR A 213 0.45 17.99 -16.27
CA THR A 213 0.72 19.32 -15.72
C THR A 213 -0.54 19.87 -15.06
N THR A 214 -0.38 20.79 -14.12
CA THR A 214 -1.51 21.49 -13.48
C THR A 214 -2.39 22.22 -14.50
N GLU A 215 -1.78 22.76 -15.57
CA GLU A 215 -2.49 23.43 -16.67
C GLU A 215 -3.35 22.45 -17.47
N ASN A 216 -2.79 21.32 -17.90
CA ASN A 216 -3.53 20.30 -18.65
C ASN A 216 -4.61 19.65 -17.79
N ALA A 217 -4.33 19.40 -16.52
CA ALA A 217 -5.32 18.90 -15.58
C ALA A 217 -6.48 19.89 -15.42
N ALA A 218 -6.18 21.17 -15.21
CA ALA A 218 -7.20 22.22 -15.12
C ALA A 218 -8.04 22.34 -16.41
N ALA A 219 -7.40 22.26 -17.58
CA ALA A 219 -8.09 22.26 -18.87
C ALA A 219 -9.03 21.04 -19.00
N TYR A 220 -8.53 19.85 -18.70
CA TYR A 220 -9.32 18.61 -18.75
C TYR A 220 -10.55 18.68 -17.83
N TYR A 221 -10.37 18.99 -16.55
CA TYR A 221 -11.50 19.06 -15.60
C TYR A 221 -12.51 20.14 -16.00
N THR A 222 -12.05 21.33 -16.38
CA THR A 222 -12.94 22.43 -16.78
C THR A 222 -13.78 22.03 -17.99
N ASN A 223 -13.15 21.43 -19.00
CA ASN A 223 -13.85 21.08 -20.22
C ASN A 223 -14.75 19.85 -20.06
N LEU A 224 -14.33 18.85 -19.28
CA LEU A 224 -15.17 17.70 -18.95
C LEU A 224 -16.43 18.14 -18.19
N ILE A 225 -16.28 19.00 -17.18
CA ILE A 225 -17.41 19.56 -16.42
C ILE A 225 -18.36 20.32 -17.35
N ASN A 226 -17.82 21.18 -18.23
CA ASN A 226 -18.64 21.92 -19.20
C ASN A 226 -19.36 20.99 -20.18
N HIS A 227 -18.67 19.96 -20.68
CA HIS A 227 -19.24 18.96 -21.59
C HIS A 227 -20.38 18.19 -20.91
N VAL A 228 -20.17 17.66 -19.71
CA VAL A 228 -21.20 16.94 -18.94
C VAL A 228 -22.39 17.84 -18.61
N ASN A 229 -22.14 19.08 -18.16
CA ASN A 229 -23.20 20.04 -17.81
C ASN A 229 -23.97 20.57 -19.02
N SER A 230 -23.42 20.45 -20.24
CA SER A 230 -24.13 20.84 -21.46
C SER A 230 -25.35 19.96 -21.73
N GLY A 231 -25.35 18.71 -21.24
CA GLY A 231 -26.40 17.73 -21.52
C GLY A 231 -26.42 17.23 -22.97
N ASN A 232 -25.39 17.55 -23.77
CA ASN A 232 -25.32 17.16 -25.18
C ASN A 232 -25.16 15.65 -25.39
N GLY A 233 -24.63 14.94 -24.39
CA GLY A 233 -24.29 13.52 -24.50
C GLY A 233 -23.16 13.26 -25.50
N THR A 234 -23.03 12.00 -25.89
CA THR A 234 -22.03 11.54 -26.88
C THR A 234 -22.63 11.47 -28.28
N PRO A 235 -21.82 11.36 -29.35
CA PRO A 235 -22.32 11.13 -30.71
C PRO A 235 -23.27 9.94 -30.89
N MET A 236 -23.06 8.81 -30.20
CA MET A 236 -24.00 7.67 -30.24
C MET A 236 -25.23 7.86 -29.35
N ARG A 237 -25.17 8.74 -28.34
CA ARG A 237 -26.30 9.04 -27.45
C ARG A 237 -26.55 10.54 -27.32
N PRO A 238 -26.93 11.22 -28.42
CA PRO A 238 -27.15 12.67 -28.41
C PRO A 238 -28.32 13.04 -27.48
N GLY A 239 -28.12 14.08 -26.68
CA GLY A 239 -29.08 14.61 -25.72
C GLY A 239 -29.26 13.74 -24.46
N GLN A 240 -28.44 12.70 -24.27
CA GLN A 240 -28.46 11.88 -23.05
C GLN A 240 -27.39 12.39 -22.07
N PRO A 241 -27.76 12.83 -20.85
CA PRO A 241 -26.80 13.27 -19.85
C PRO A 241 -25.82 12.16 -19.46
N ILE A 242 -24.57 12.52 -19.21
CA ILE A 242 -23.51 11.60 -18.80
C ILE A 242 -23.23 11.81 -17.31
N GLU A 243 -23.79 10.96 -16.45
CA GLU A 243 -23.42 11.01 -15.03
C GLU A 243 -21.95 10.63 -14.87
N THR A 244 -21.15 11.54 -14.30
CA THR A 244 -19.69 11.42 -14.22
C THR A 244 -19.18 11.78 -12.84
N TYR A 245 -18.38 10.90 -12.26
CA TYR A 245 -17.62 11.14 -11.03
C TYR A 245 -16.18 11.52 -11.41
N LEU A 246 -15.69 12.65 -10.87
CA LEU A 246 -14.32 13.11 -11.10
C LEU A 246 -13.38 12.48 -10.08
N PHE A 247 -12.24 11.98 -10.55
CA PHE A 247 -11.17 11.43 -9.72
C PHE A 247 -9.95 12.37 -9.79
N ALA A 248 -9.43 12.93 -8.70
CA ALA A 248 -9.83 12.83 -7.28
C ALA A 248 -10.03 14.23 -6.67
N MET A 249 -10.79 14.31 -5.55
CA MET A 249 -11.09 15.57 -4.86
C MET A 249 -9.87 16.18 -4.15
N PHE A 250 -8.86 15.37 -3.84
CA PHE A 250 -7.60 15.78 -3.25
C PHE A 250 -6.45 15.25 -4.09
N ASP A 251 -5.27 15.86 -3.96
CA ASP A 251 -4.04 15.23 -4.43
C ASP A 251 -3.89 13.91 -3.67
N GLU A 252 -3.93 12.78 -4.39
CA GLU A 252 -3.82 11.46 -3.78
C GLU A 252 -2.46 11.30 -3.08
N ASN A 253 -1.42 12.04 -3.47
CA ASN A 253 -0.14 12.07 -2.76
C ASN A 253 -0.22 12.75 -1.38
N LEU A 254 -1.26 13.57 -1.15
CA LEU A 254 -1.47 14.35 0.08
C LEU A 254 -2.62 13.82 0.94
N LYS A 255 -3.31 12.76 0.50
CA LYS A 255 -4.46 12.22 1.23
C LYS A 255 -3.98 11.64 2.58
N PRO A 256 -4.48 12.13 3.72
CA PRO A 256 -4.15 11.58 5.02
C PRO A 256 -4.64 10.12 5.08
N GLY A 257 -3.71 9.16 5.19
CA GLY A 257 -4.05 7.74 5.13
C GLY A 257 -4.34 7.21 3.72
N ALA A 258 -4.16 7.99 2.65
CA ALA A 258 -3.63 7.37 1.45
C ALA A 258 -2.23 6.97 1.83
N ALA A 259 -2.00 5.68 1.79
CA ALA A 259 -0.66 5.27 1.49
C ALA A 259 -0.31 5.85 0.10
N THR A 260 0.28 7.05 0.01
CA THR A 260 1.64 7.00 -0.56
C THR A 260 2.26 5.88 0.24
N ALA A 261 2.61 4.76 -0.39
CA ALA A 261 3.23 3.68 0.36
C ALA A 261 4.48 4.31 1.00
N GLN A 262 4.32 4.88 2.21
CA GLN A 262 5.35 5.52 3.01
C GLN A 262 6.13 4.35 3.53
N SER A 263 6.81 3.73 2.60
CA SER A 263 7.56 2.52 2.76
C SER A 263 8.83 2.86 3.52
N VAL A 264 9.05 4.13 3.89
CA VAL A 264 10.16 4.61 4.69
C VAL A 264 9.68 5.05 6.07
N GLY A 265 10.16 4.36 7.10
CA GLY A 265 10.18 4.80 8.48
C GLY A 265 11.59 5.15 8.94
N VAL A 266 11.73 5.62 10.17
CA VAL A 266 13.04 5.91 10.78
C VAL A 266 13.13 5.28 12.17
N CYS A 267 14.27 4.66 12.46
CA CYS A 267 14.59 4.14 13.78
C CYS A 267 14.93 5.28 14.73
N TYR A 268 14.25 5.35 15.87
CA TYR A 268 14.57 6.26 16.96
C TYR A 268 15.32 5.51 18.06
N GLY A 269 16.65 5.52 17.95
CA GLY A 269 17.57 5.05 18.98
C GLY A 269 17.80 6.10 20.07
N ILE A 270 17.99 5.64 21.31
CA ILE A 270 18.14 6.50 22.49
C ILE A 270 19.42 6.23 23.29
N VAL A 271 20.41 5.54 22.70
CA VAL A 271 21.68 5.22 23.36
C VAL A 271 22.65 6.41 23.26
N ALA A 272 22.25 7.52 23.88
CA ALA A 272 23.01 8.77 23.92
C ALA A 272 22.61 9.63 25.13
N ASN A 273 23.49 10.57 25.49
CA ASN A 273 23.27 11.46 26.65
C ASN A 273 22.96 12.92 26.28
N ASN A 274 22.75 13.20 24.99
CA ASN A 274 22.60 14.55 24.45
C ASN A 274 21.44 14.70 23.46
N LEU A 275 20.50 13.74 23.44
CA LEU A 275 19.35 13.78 22.54
C LEU A 275 18.27 14.78 23.00
N PRO A 276 17.44 15.31 22.07
CA PRO A 276 16.28 16.11 22.42
C PRO A 276 15.24 15.34 23.25
N PRO A 277 14.36 16.04 23.99
CA PRO A 277 13.20 15.42 24.61
C PRO A 277 12.29 14.73 23.58
N ALA A 278 11.63 13.63 23.97
CA ALA A 278 10.80 12.82 23.06
C ALA A 278 9.74 13.64 22.29
N ALA A 279 9.09 14.62 22.94
CA ALA A 279 8.12 15.50 22.27
C ALA A 279 8.73 16.29 21.10
N GLU A 280 9.95 16.80 21.26
CA GLU A 280 10.65 17.52 20.18
C GLU A 280 11.07 16.56 19.06
N VAL A 281 11.38 15.30 19.39
CA VAL A 281 11.64 14.26 18.39
C VAL A 281 10.38 13.94 17.59
N ILE A 282 9.22 13.78 18.24
CA ILE A 282 7.94 13.55 17.55
C ILE A 282 7.59 14.75 16.65
N ASP A 283 7.82 15.98 17.10
CA ASP A 283 7.66 17.18 16.27
C ASP A 283 8.60 17.18 15.07
N LEU A 284 9.84 16.71 15.24
CA LEU A 284 10.80 16.57 14.14
C LEU A 284 10.36 15.51 13.13
N PHE A 285 9.84 14.36 13.58
CA PHE A 285 9.25 13.34 12.70
C PHE A 285 8.11 13.94 11.86
N LYS A 286 7.15 14.61 12.50
CA LYS A 286 6.02 15.26 11.81
C LYS A 286 6.47 16.33 10.82
N THR A 287 7.42 17.18 11.22
CA THR A 287 7.92 18.28 10.36
C THR A 287 8.64 17.76 9.12
N ASN A 288 9.25 16.57 9.19
CA ASN A 288 9.91 15.91 8.08
C ASN A 288 9.01 14.89 7.35
N GLY A 289 7.71 14.87 7.65
CA GLY A 289 6.75 13.96 7.01
C GLY A 289 6.95 12.48 7.33
N ILE A 290 7.75 12.14 8.35
CA ILE A 290 8.05 10.75 8.71
C ILE A 290 6.88 10.19 9.52
N ALA A 291 6.10 9.28 8.94
CA ALA A 291 4.93 8.70 9.61
C ALA A 291 5.16 7.30 10.21
N ARG A 292 6.37 6.73 10.10
CA ARG A 292 6.70 5.44 10.71
C ARG A 292 7.94 5.54 11.59
N MET A 293 7.84 5.04 12.81
CA MET A 293 8.91 5.05 13.80
C MET A 293 9.18 3.64 14.30
N ARG A 294 10.46 3.30 14.49
CA ARG A 294 10.87 2.11 15.25
C ARG A 294 11.59 2.51 16.53
N ILE A 295 11.16 1.99 17.68
CA ILE A 295 11.87 2.08 18.97
C ILE A 295 12.27 0.70 19.46
N TYR A 296 13.35 0.60 20.23
CA TYR A 296 13.95 -0.69 20.63
C TYR A 296 13.49 -1.19 22.00
N ASN A 297 12.91 -0.30 22.80
CA ASN A 297 12.39 -0.57 24.14
C ASN A 297 11.12 0.26 24.38
N PRO A 298 10.26 -0.12 25.34
CA PRO A 298 9.03 0.61 25.65
C PRO A 298 9.30 1.90 26.45
N ASP A 299 9.95 2.87 25.82
CA ASP A 299 10.21 4.17 26.42
C ASP A 299 8.91 4.96 26.64
N GLN A 300 8.56 5.16 27.91
CA GLN A 300 7.27 5.75 28.29
C GLN A 300 7.16 7.23 27.87
N ALA A 301 8.27 7.97 27.86
CA ALA A 301 8.27 9.37 27.42
C ALA A 301 7.94 9.47 25.93
N THR A 302 8.48 8.55 25.12
CA THR A 302 8.18 8.43 23.69
C THR A 302 6.75 7.98 23.44
N LEU A 303 6.25 6.97 24.16
CA LEU A 303 4.86 6.52 24.05
C LEU A 303 3.87 7.63 24.39
N GLU A 304 4.16 8.43 25.42
CA GLU A 304 3.33 9.58 25.78
C GLU A 304 3.37 10.67 24.71
N ALA A 305 4.54 10.99 24.18
CA ALA A 305 4.70 11.98 23.12
C ALA A 305 4.04 11.57 21.79
N LEU A 306 3.89 10.27 21.53
CA LEU A 306 3.27 9.73 20.31
C LEU A 306 1.74 9.82 20.30
N ARG A 307 1.08 10.05 21.44
CA ARG A 307 -0.39 10.12 21.52
C ARG A 307 -0.93 11.18 20.55
N GLY A 308 -1.78 10.75 19.61
CA GLY A 308 -2.42 11.63 18.62
C GLY A 308 -1.48 12.16 17.53
N SER A 309 -0.27 11.61 17.40
CA SER A 309 0.71 12.04 16.38
C SER A 309 0.45 11.49 14.98
N ASN A 310 -0.36 10.43 14.86
CA ASN A 310 -0.58 9.62 13.65
C ASN A 310 0.69 8.93 13.10
N ILE A 311 1.77 8.86 13.88
CA ILE A 311 2.96 8.08 13.53
C ILE A 311 2.70 6.61 13.89
N GLU A 312 2.85 5.71 12.93
CA GLU A 312 2.81 4.27 13.14
C GLU A 312 4.09 3.81 13.86
N LEU A 313 3.92 3.03 14.93
CA LEU A 313 4.99 2.61 15.82
C LEU A 313 5.29 1.12 15.69
N VAL A 314 6.57 0.82 15.46
CA VAL A 314 7.19 -0.48 15.68
C VAL A 314 7.90 -0.43 17.02
N ILE A 315 7.49 -1.28 17.96
CA ILE A 315 8.00 -1.29 19.33
C ILE A 315 8.76 -2.58 19.63
N GLY A 316 10.00 -2.46 20.08
CA GLY A 316 10.83 -3.57 20.49
C GLY A 316 10.58 -4.01 21.92
N ILE A 317 10.67 -5.33 22.14
CA ILE A 317 10.89 -5.92 23.46
C ILE A 317 12.39 -6.16 23.63
N PRO A 318 13.04 -5.58 24.66
CA PRO A 318 14.47 -5.76 24.90
C PRO A 318 14.85 -7.24 25.06
N ASN A 319 16.07 -7.60 24.61
CA ASN A 319 16.56 -8.98 24.65
C ASN A 319 16.66 -9.51 26.08
N GLU A 320 16.94 -8.64 27.05
CA GLU A 320 17.01 -8.94 28.48
C GLU A 320 15.66 -9.33 29.11
N ASP A 321 14.54 -8.87 28.53
CA ASP A 321 13.19 -9.17 29.03
C ASP A 321 12.66 -10.52 28.51
N MET A 322 13.30 -11.09 27.48
CA MET A 322 12.84 -12.29 26.78
C MET A 322 12.57 -13.47 27.70
N GLN A 323 13.49 -13.76 28.61
CA GLN A 323 13.35 -14.89 29.52
C GLN A 323 12.14 -14.74 30.46
N SER A 324 11.89 -13.53 30.96
CA SER A 324 10.76 -13.27 31.86
C SER A 324 9.43 -13.42 31.13
N ILE A 325 9.32 -12.80 29.95
CA ILE A 325 8.11 -12.81 29.12
C ILE A 325 7.81 -14.22 28.59
N ALA A 326 8.84 -15.00 28.26
CA ALA A 326 8.69 -16.38 27.80
C ALA A 326 8.19 -17.34 28.89
N ASN A 327 8.69 -17.20 30.12
CA ASN A 327 8.43 -18.17 31.18
C ASN A 327 7.19 -17.84 32.04
N ASP A 328 6.73 -16.59 32.03
CA ASP A 328 5.60 -16.14 32.84
C ASP A 328 4.58 -15.37 32.01
N VAL A 329 3.40 -15.97 31.85
CA VAL A 329 2.27 -15.35 31.14
C VAL A 329 1.87 -14.02 31.79
N SER A 330 1.98 -13.89 33.12
CA SER A 330 1.63 -12.65 33.82
C SER A 330 2.60 -11.50 33.50
N SER A 331 3.87 -11.81 33.26
CA SER A 331 4.87 -10.85 32.75
C SER A 331 4.50 -10.37 31.35
N ALA A 332 4.13 -11.28 30.45
CA ALA A 332 3.69 -10.91 29.10
C ALA A 332 2.40 -10.06 29.11
N THR A 333 1.39 -10.46 29.90
CA THR A 333 0.16 -9.69 30.07
C THR A 333 0.43 -8.31 30.65
N SER A 334 1.30 -8.20 31.65
CA SER A 334 1.68 -6.91 32.25
C SER A 334 2.44 -6.03 31.26
N TRP A 335 3.33 -6.61 30.45
CA TRP A 335 4.02 -5.88 29.40
C TRP A 335 3.04 -5.31 28.37
N VAL A 336 2.11 -6.13 27.87
CA VAL A 336 1.08 -5.70 26.90
C VAL A 336 0.14 -4.65 27.52
N GLN A 337 -0.30 -4.84 28.76
CA GLN A 337 -1.14 -3.87 29.44
C GLN A 337 -0.45 -2.50 29.54
N ASN A 338 0.78 -2.49 30.04
CA ASN A 338 1.50 -1.26 30.34
C ASN A 338 1.96 -0.52 29.09
N ASN A 339 2.41 -1.25 28.06
CA ASN A 339 3.09 -0.65 26.92
C ASN A 339 2.22 -0.54 25.66
N ILE A 340 1.14 -1.32 25.57
CA ILE A 340 0.25 -1.35 24.40
C ILE A 340 -1.14 -0.86 24.77
N ILE A 341 -1.86 -1.56 25.65
CA ILE A 341 -3.29 -1.29 25.93
C ILE A 341 -3.48 0.11 26.53
N ASN A 342 -2.61 0.55 27.44
CA ASN A 342 -2.69 1.90 28.02
C ASN A 342 -2.51 3.04 26.99
N TYR A 343 -2.00 2.73 25.79
CA TYR A 343 -1.67 3.69 24.74
C TYR A 343 -2.47 3.48 23.45
N SER A 344 -3.13 2.33 23.26
CA SER A 344 -3.74 1.90 21.99
C SER A 344 -4.87 2.80 21.48
N ASN A 345 -5.48 3.62 22.34
CA ASN A 345 -6.50 4.59 21.92
C ASN A 345 -5.92 5.79 21.17
N ASN A 346 -4.61 6.05 21.29
CA ASN A 346 -3.99 7.28 20.75
C ASN A 346 -2.63 7.05 20.08
N VAL A 347 -2.00 5.89 20.26
CA VAL A 347 -0.77 5.49 19.58
C VAL A 347 -1.11 4.41 18.56
N ILE A 348 -0.65 4.58 17.33
CA ILE A 348 -0.91 3.61 16.25
C ILE A 348 0.20 2.57 16.26
N PHE A 349 -0.02 1.44 16.91
CA PHE A 349 0.94 0.34 16.90
C PHE A 349 0.80 -0.50 15.62
N ARG A 350 1.92 -0.74 14.95
CA ARG A 350 1.99 -1.56 13.74
C ARG A 350 2.57 -2.94 14.04
N TYR A 351 3.76 -2.97 14.65
CA TYR A 351 4.46 -4.20 14.99
C TYR A 351 4.98 -4.20 16.42
N ILE A 352 4.97 -5.37 17.06
CA ILE A 352 5.76 -5.66 18.26
C ILE A 352 6.90 -6.59 17.85
N VAL A 353 8.14 -6.17 18.09
CA VAL A 353 9.36 -6.88 17.72
C VAL A 353 9.92 -7.58 18.95
N VAL A 354 9.74 -8.90 19.01
CA VAL A 354 10.17 -9.74 20.12
C VAL A 354 11.60 -10.19 19.87
N GLY A 355 12.54 -9.44 20.44
CA GLY A 355 13.97 -9.64 20.26
C GLY A 355 14.54 -8.98 19.01
N ASN A 356 15.81 -8.58 19.11
CA ASN A 356 16.58 -7.94 18.05
C ASN A 356 17.91 -8.67 17.84
N GLU A 357 18.10 -9.22 16.63
CA GLU A 357 19.32 -9.90 16.16
C GLU A 357 19.84 -11.04 17.05
N ILE A 358 18.94 -11.72 17.78
CA ILE A 358 19.30 -12.83 18.67
C ILE A 358 19.91 -13.97 17.85
N ASN A 359 21.14 -14.37 18.20
CA ASN A 359 21.85 -15.44 17.52
C ASN A 359 21.31 -16.81 17.98
N PRO A 360 21.15 -17.81 17.09
CA PRO A 360 20.76 -19.17 17.48
C PRO A 360 21.65 -19.83 18.55
N SER A 361 22.91 -19.41 18.65
CA SER A 361 23.86 -19.89 19.67
C SER A 361 23.71 -19.18 21.03
N ASP A 362 22.99 -18.06 21.10
CA ASP A 362 22.74 -17.37 22.36
C ASP A 362 21.75 -18.14 23.23
N PRO A 363 21.95 -18.21 24.56
CA PRO A 363 20.97 -18.79 25.47
C PRO A 363 19.58 -18.13 25.38
N THR A 364 19.52 -16.87 24.95
CA THR A 364 18.28 -16.11 24.80
C THR A 364 17.40 -16.62 23.64
N SER A 365 17.98 -17.27 22.62
CA SER A 365 17.27 -17.76 21.43
C SER A 365 16.08 -18.67 21.79
N GLN A 366 16.23 -19.51 22.81
CA GLN A 366 15.19 -20.43 23.26
C GLN A 366 13.91 -19.73 23.77
N PHE A 367 14.01 -18.44 24.13
CA PHE A 367 12.90 -17.67 24.70
C PHE A 367 12.11 -16.87 23.66
N VAL A 368 12.63 -16.70 22.43
CA VAL A 368 12.01 -15.82 21.42
C VAL A 368 10.62 -16.30 21.03
N LEU A 369 10.48 -17.54 20.57
CA LEU A 369 9.19 -18.07 20.16
C LEU A 369 8.18 -18.16 21.32
N PRO A 370 8.52 -18.67 22.52
CA PRO A 370 7.61 -18.63 23.67
C PRO A 370 7.17 -17.20 24.04
N ALA A 371 8.09 -16.22 24.00
CA ALA A 371 7.74 -14.83 24.25
C ALA A 371 6.77 -14.28 23.19
N MET A 372 7.00 -14.57 21.90
CA MET A 372 6.07 -14.20 20.82
C MET A 372 4.67 -14.77 21.05
N GLN A 373 4.59 -16.05 21.44
CA GLN A 373 3.32 -16.73 21.73
C GLN A 373 2.60 -16.11 22.93
N ASN A 374 3.31 -15.79 24.01
CA ASN A 374 2.71 -15.17 25.20
C ASN A 374 2.23 -13.74 24.92
N ILE A 375 3.00 -12.94 24.19
CA ILE A 375 2.58 -11.59 23.78
C ILE A 375 1.38 -11.65 22.84
N TYR A 376 1.34 -12.61 21.92
CA TYR A 376 0.18 -12.83 21.04
C TYR A 376 -1.07 -13.18 21.82
N ALA A 377 -0.96 -14.13 22.75
CA ALA A 377 -2.08 -14.50 23.62
C ALA A 377 -2.58 -13.31 24.43
N ALA A 378 -1.67 -12.48 24.98
CA ALA A 378 -2.05 -11.27 25.71
C ALA A 378 -2.76 -10.24 24.82
N LEU A 379 -2.28 -9.99 23.60
CA LEU A 379 -2.99 -9.11 22.64
C LEU A 379 -4.36 -9.65 22.26
N ALA A 380 -4.49 -10.96 22.10
CA ALA A 380 -5.75 -11.60 21.76
C ALA A 380 -6.82 -11.43 22.86
N THR A 381 -6.42 -11.37 24.14
CA THR A 381 -7.37 -11.05 25.22
C THR A 381 -7.92 -9.62 25.17
N ALA A 382 -7.29 -8.74 24.39
CA ALA A 382 -7.70 -7.35 24.18
C ALA A 382 -8.22 -7.09 22.76
N ASP A 383 -8.42 -8.13 21.93
CA ASP A 383 -8.84 -8.04 20.52
C ASP A 383 -7.91 -7.18 19.63
N LEU A 384 -6.62 -7.12 19.96
CA LEU A 384 -5.61 -6.34 19.24
C LEU A 384 -4.71 -7.16 18.30
N GLN A 385 -4.74 -8.49 18.38
CA GLN A 385 -3.87 -9.41 17.62
C GLN A 385 -3.99 -9.30 16.10
N ASN A 386 -5.14 -8.85 15.60
CA ASN A 386 -5.35 -8.64 14.17
C ASN A 386 -4.87 -7.26 13.71
N GLN A 387 -4.80 -6.29 14.63
CA GLN A 387 -4.40 -4.90 14.38
C GLN A 387 -2.88 -4.73 14.53
N ILE A 388 -2.27 -5.37 15.53
CA ILE A 388 -0.86 -5.26 15.87
C ILE A 388 -0.19 -6.61 15.60
N LYS A 389 0.70 -6.67 14.60
CA LYS A 389 1.38 -7.93 14.26
C LYS A 389 2.61 -8.14 15.14
N ILE A 390 2.87 -9.39 15.50
CA ILE A 390 4.06 -9.76 16.27
C ILE A 390 5.10 -10.33 15.31
N SER A 391 6.33 -9.86 15.46
CA SER A 391 7.47 -10.36 14.71
C SER A 391 8.72 -10.46 15.59
N THR A 392 9.84 -10.81 14.98
CA THR A 392 11.19 -10.70 15.53
C THR A 392 12.09 -10.08 14.46
N ALA A 393 13.13 -9.35 14.87
CA ALA A 393 14.09 -8.76 13.94
C ALA A 393 15.34 -9.64 13.84
N ILE A 394 15.68 -10.08 12.64
CA ILE A 394 16.87 -10.88 12.36
C ILE A 394 17.94 -10.07 11.62
N GLN A 395 19.20 -10.49 11.74
CA GLN A 395 20.27 -9.98 10.88
C GLN A 395 20.47 -10.89 9.66
N VAL A 396 20.91 -10.31 8.54
CA VAL A 396 21.25 -11.06 7.30
C VAL A 396 22.33 -12.12 7.53
N GLY A 397 23.17 -11.97 8.56
CA GLY A 397 24.20 -12.94 8.94
C GLY A 397 23.70 -14.33 9.35
N LEU A 398 22.38 -14.54 9.47
CA LEU A 398 21.80 -15.89 9.65
C LEU A 398 21.76 -16.71 8.34
N LEU A 399 22.04 -16.10 7.19
CA LEU A 399 22.22 -16.81 5.92
C LEU A 399 23.55 -17.60 5.93
N GLY A 400 23.50 -18.86 5.51
CA GLY A 400 24.68 -19.68 5.22
C GLY A 400 25.19 -19.49 3.78
N SER A 401 24.28 -19.30 2.83
CA SER A 401 24.59 -18.88 1.45
C SER A 401 23.72 -17.69 1.07
N SER A 402 24.31 -16.73 0.35
CA SER A 402 23.63 -15.53 -0.15
C SER A 402 24.03 -15.15 -1.59
N TYR A 403 24.95 -15.89 -2.21
CA TYR A 403 25.41 -15.63 -3.58
C TYR A 403 25.37 -16.88 -4.47
N PRO A 404 24.69 -16.84 -5.64
CA PRO A 404 23.79 -15.76 -6.06
C PRO A 404 22.55 -15.69 -5.13
N PRO A 405 21.82 -14.55 -5.08
CA PRO A 405 20.66 -14.39 -4.19
C PRO A 405 19.59 -15.48 -4.32
N SER A 406 19.37 -16.00 -5.52
CA SER A 406 18.44 -17.12 -5.77
C SER A 406 18.81 -18.43 -5.06
N GLN A 407 20.06 -18.57 -4.61
CA GLN A 407 20.54 -19.69 -3.81
C GLN A 407 20.56 -19.39 -2.31
N GLY A 408 20.02 -18.25 -1.88
CA GLY A 408 19.90 -17.87 -0.47
C GLY A 408 19.39 -19.02 0.40
N GLU A 409 20.06 -19.27 1.52
CA GLU A 409 19.61 -20.23 2.54
C GLU A 409 20.08 -19.84 3.93
N PHE A 410 19.24 -20.10 4.93
CA PHE A 410 19.64 -20.00 6.31
C PHE A 410 20.72 -21.03 6.63
N SER A 411 21.65 -20.68 7.52
CA SER A 411 22.68 -21.61 7.96
C SER A 411 22.07 -22.83 8.66
N PRO A 412 22.76 -23.98 8.69
CA PRO A 412 22.29 -25.18 9.39
C PRO A 412 21.92 -24.92 10.86
N ASP A 413 22.61 -23.99 11.52
CA ASP A 413 22.33 -23.61 12.92
C ASP A 413 21.12 -22.67 13.04
N ALA A 414 20.86 -21.85 12.03
CA ALA A 414 19.71 -20.94 12.00
C ALA A 414 18.40 -21.65 11.65
N ILE A 415 18.42 -22.72 10.84
CA ILE A 415 17.20 -23.41 10.40
C ILE A 415 16.32 -23.92 11.57
N PRO A 416 16.85 -24.66 12.58
CA PRO A 416 16.03 -25.15 13.69
C PRO A 416 15.44 -24.02 14.54
N TYR A 417 16.11 -22.88 14.61
CA TYR A 417 15.66 -21.70 15.34
C TYR A 417 14.59 -20.91 14.57
N LEU A 418 14.82 -20.62 13.29
CA LEU A 418 13.95 -19.77 12.48
C LEU A 418 12.71 -20.47 11.94
N THR A 419 12.79 -21.77 11.61
CA THR A 419 11.65 -22.50 11.04
C THR A 419 10.38 -22.39 11.91
N PRO A 420 10.41 -22.67 13.23
CA PRO A 420 9.19 -22.56 14.04
C PRO A 420 8.74 -21.10 14.25
N ILE A 421 9.66 -20.13 14.27
CA ILE A 421 9.34 -18.69 14.30
C ILE A 421 8.60 -18.29 13.02
N VAL A 422 9.15 -18.63 11.86
CA VAL A 422 8.56 -18.30 10.56
C VAL A 422 7.19 -18.97 10.39
N ASN A 423 7.03 -20.22 10.83
CA ASN A 423 5.72 -20.87 10.84
C ASN A 423 4.70 -20.12 11.71
N PHE A 424 5.12 -19.62 12.87
CA PHE A 424 4.28 -18.76 13.71
C PHE A 424 3.91 -17.46 12.99
N LEU A 425 4.85 -16.79 12.31
CA LEU A 425 4.58 -15.56 11.55
C LEU A 425 3.57 -15.79 10.43
N VAL A 426 3.79 -16.82 9.60
CA VAL A 426 2.91 -17.17 8.47
C VAL A 426 1.50 -17.50 8.96
N THR A 427 1.37 -18.28 10.04
CA THR A 427 0.07 -18.66 10.61
C THR A 427 -0.73 -17.44 11.09
N ASN A 428 -0.05 -16.38 11.53
CA ASN A 428 -0.67 -15.18 12.08
C ASN A 428 -0.72 -14.01 11.08
N GLY A 429 -0.33 -14.24 9.81
CA GLY A 429 -0.28 -13.20 8.78
C GLY A 429 0.65 -12.04 9.15
N ALA A 430 1.78 -12.33 9.79
CA ALA A 430 2.79 -11.36 10.21
C ALA A 430 4.03 -11.41 9.31
N PRO A 431 4.71 -10.27 9.07
CA PRO A 431 5.98 -10.26 8.35
C PRO A 431 7.13 -10.72 9.25
N LEU A 432 8.25 -11.11 8.63
CA LEU A 432 9.55 -11.19 9.28
C LEU A 432 10.24 -9.82 9.19
N LEU A 433 10.81 -9.34 10.29
CA LEU A 433 11.63 -8.14 10.26
C LEU A 433 13.10 -8.51 10.07
N ALA A 434 13.81 -7.80 9.20
CA ALA A 434 15.21 -8.04 8.92
C ALA A 434 16.02 -6.74 8.86
N ASN A 435 17.17 -6.75 9.52
CA ASN A 435 18.16 -5.68 9.49
C ASN A 435 19.10 -5.93 8.31
N VAL A 436 19.07 -5.04 7.32
CA VAL A 436 19.76 -5.19 6.02
C VAL A 436 20.73 -4.03 5.80
N TYR A 437 22.02 -4.32 5.89
CA TYR A 437 23.09 -3.32 5.82
C TYR A 437 24.11 -3.63 4.70
N PRO A 438 23.92 -3.06 3.49
CA PRO A 438 24.92 -3.06 2.43
C PRO A 438 26.30 -2.54 2.88
N TYR A 439 26.33 -1.58 3.81
CA TYR A 439 27.57 -1.05 4.39
C TYR A 439 28.48 -2.15 4.96
N PHE A 440 27.94 -3.02 5.82
CA PHE A 440 28.72 -4.08 6.48
C PHE A 440 29.19 -5.15 5.48
N ALA A 441 28.37 -5.47 4.49
CA ALA A 441 28.76 -6.37 3.41
C ALA A 441 29.90 -5.77 2.56
N TYR A 442 29.81 -4.49 2.21
CA TYR A 442 30.85 -3.75 1.48
C TYR A 442 32.20 -3.79 2.22
N ILE A 443 32.27 -3.28 3.46
CA ILE A 443 33.55 -3.25 4.20
C ILE A 443 34.09 -4.66 4.52
N GLY A 444 33.22 -5.67 4.55
CA GLY A 444 33.60 -7.06 4.76
C GLY A 444 34.20 -7.74 3.53
N ASN A 445 33.94 -7.22 2.32
CA ASN A 445 34.45 -7.79 1.07
C ASN A 445 34.56 -6.75 -0.06
N GLU A 446 35.39 -5.72 0.12
CA GLU A 446 35.56 -4.64 -0.87
C GLU A 446 36.16 -5.11 -2.21
N GLN A 447 36.79 -6.29 -2.24
CA GLN A 447 37.35 -6.84 -3.48
C GLN A 447 36.26 -7.28 -4.46
N ASP A 448 35.19 -7.90 -3.95
CA ASP A 448 34.10 -8.43 -4.78
C ASP A 448 32.85 -7.54 -4.74
N ILE A 449 32.70 -6.69 -3.72
CA ILE A 449 31.56 -5.80 -3.55
C ILE A 449 32.03 -4.36 -3.78
N PRO A 450 31.85 -3.83 -5.00
CA PRO A 450 32.27 -2.46 -5.29
C PRO A 450 31.30 -1.45 -4.65
N LEU A 451 31.85 -0.28 -4.28
CA LEU A 451 31.11 0.74 -3.54
C LEU A 451 29.85 1.20 -4.29
N GLU A 452 29.91 1.35 -5.61
CA GLU A 452 28.75 1.77 -6.40
C GLU A 452 27.58 0.77 -6.36
N TYR A 453 27.87 -0.52 -6.15
CA TYR A 453 26.84 -1.55 -6.00
C TYR A 453 26.14 -1.44 -4.63
N ALA A 454 26.90 -1.12 -3.58
CA ALA A 454 26.36 -0.91 -2.23
C ALA A 454 25.61 0.43 -2.09
N LEU A 455 25.97 1.45 -2.88
CA LEU A 455 25.37 2.79 -2.87
C LEU A 455 24.26 3.02 -3.90
N PHE A 456 23.79 1.98 -4.61
CA PHE A 456 22.80 2.08 -5.70
C PHE A 456 23.23 2.94 -6.90
N THR A 457 24.51 3.27 -7.04
CA THR A 457 25.01 4.13 -8.14
C THR A 457 25.58 3.34 -9.32
N LYS A 458 25.63 2.00 -9.22
CA LYS A 458 26.05 1.11 -10.30
C LYS A 458 25.15 1.27 -11.53
N GLN A 459 25.79 1.39 -12.70
CA GLN A 459 25.12 1.40 -13.99
C GLN A 459 24.94 -0.03 -14.51
N GLY A 460 23.70 -0.38 -14.87
CA GLY A 460 23.33 -1.71 -15.34
C GLY A 460 23.26 -2.78 -14.23
N THR A 461 22.81 -3.97 -14.60
CA THR A 461 22.72 -5.12 -13.70
C THR A 461 24.02 -5.91 -13.69
N THR A 462 24.33 -6.54 -12.54
CA THR A 462 25.33 -7.61 -12.47
C THR A 462 24.92 -8.82 -13.30
N ASP A 463 25.83 -9.76 -13.54
CA ASP A 463 25.56 -11.03 -14.26
C ASP A 463 24.50 -11.90 -13.57
N ILE A 464 24.24 -11.64 -12.29
CA ILE A 464 23.23 -12.33 -11.48
C ILE A 464 21.89 -11.56 -11.43
N GLY A 465 21.74 -10.47 -12.18
CA GLY A 465 20.47 -9.75 -12.37
C GLY A 465 20.17 -8.63 -11.37
N TYR A 466 21.13 -8.25 -10.51
CA TYR A 466 20.91 -7.23 -9.47
C TYR A 466 21.69 -5.95 -9.78
N GLN A 467 21.02 -4.80 -9.69
CA GLN A 467 21.63 -3.48 -9.88
C GLN A 467 22.25 -2.92 -8.59
N ASN A 468 21.72 -3.29 -7.43
CA ASN A 468 22.20 -2.84 -6.13
C ASN A 468 22.29 -4.01 -5.13
N LEU A 469 23.12 -3.85 -4.10
CA LEU A 469 23.38 -4.87 -3.10
C LEU A 469 22.20 -5.08 -2.14
N PHE A 470 21.42 -4.03 -1.88
CA PHE A 470 20.25 -4.10 -1.00
C PHE A 470 19.22 -5.12 -1.51
N ASP A 471 18.86 -5.05 -2.79
CA ASP A 471 17.95 -6.01 -3.43
C ASP A 471 18.51 -7.43 -3.39
N ALA A 472 19.81 -7.59 -3.63
CA ALA A 472 20.46 -8.90 -3.59
C ALA A 472 20.43 -9.52 -2.19
N MET A 473 20.66 -8.72 -1.14
CA MET A 473 20.60 -9.18 0.25
C MET A 473 19.17 -9.53 0.66
N LEU A 474 18.19 -8.70 0.27
CA LEU A 474 16.78 -8.92 0.58
C LEU A 474 16.23 -10.16 -0.15
N ASP A 475 16.58 -10.35 -1.42
CA ASP A 475 16.19 -11.53 -2.18
C ASP A 475 16.85 -12.81 -1.70
N ALA A 476 18.09 -12.74 -1.18
CA ALA A 476 18.71 -13.88 -0.52
C ALA A 476 17.91 -14.34 0.71
N LEU A 477 17.35 -13.40 1.48
CA LEU A 477 16.43 -13.73 2.57
C LEU A 477 15.11 -14.34 2.07
N TYR A 478 14.52 -13.79 0.99
CA TYR A 478 13.32 -14.37 0.38
C TYR A 478 13.56 -15.79 -0.14
N ALA A 479 14.70 -16.04 -0.78
CA ALA A 479 15.10 -17.38 -1.24
C ALA A 479 15.28 -18.35 -0.05
N ALA A 480 15.88 -17.89 1.05
CA ALA A 480 16.04 -18.69 2.26
C ALA A 480 14.69 -19.03 2.91
N ALA A 481 13.79 -18.05 3.01
CA ALA A 481 12.43 -18.24 3.52
C ALA A 481 11.64 -19.25 2.66
N LEU A 482 11.78 -19.20 1.34
CA LEU A 482 11.16 -20.17 0.42
C LEU A 482 11.63 -21.60 0.72
N LYS A 483 12.92 -21.82 0.98
CA LYS A 483 13.49 -23.15 1.25
C LYS A 483 13.01 -23.77 2.57
N ILE A 484 12.59 -22.96 3.54
CA ILE A 484 11.98 -23.43 4.80
C ILE A 484 10.44 -23.44 4.75
N GLY A 485 9.85 -23.33 3.55
CA GLY A 485 8.41 -23.49 3.33
C GLY A 485 7.57 -22.22 3.44
N ALA A 486 8.18 -21.04 3.50
CA ALA A 486 7.51 -19.77 3.76
C ALA A 486 7.43 -18.88 2.49
N SER A 487 6.84 -19.42 1.42
CA SER A 487 6.82 -18.77 0.09
C SER A 487 6.11 -17.41 0.05
N ASN A 488 5.15 -17.19 0.95
CA ASN A 488 4.30 -15.99 1.02
C ASN A 488 4.69 -15.06 2.19
N LEU A 489 5.79 -15.36 2.89
CA LEU A 489 6.26 -14.51 3.99
C LEU A 489 6.70 -13.15 3.43
N GLN A 490 6.15 -12.09 3.98
CA GLN A 490 6.62 -10.73 3.74
C GLN A 490 7.83 -10.43 4.62
N ILE A 491 8.79 -9.69 4.08
CA ILE A 491 9.94 -9.19 4.85
C ILE A 491 9.84 -7.67 4.92
N VAL A 492 9.88 -7.15 6.14
CA VAL A 492 10.03 -5.71 6.43
C VAL A 492 11.50 -5.46 6.75
N VAL A 493 12.12 -4.50 6.07
CA VAL A 493 13.49 -4.08 6.38
C VAL A 493 13.45 -3.20 7.62
N SER A 494 13.75 -3.78 8.78
CA SER A 494 13.55 -3.12 10.07
C SER A 494 14.69 -2.18 10.47
N GLU A 495 15.84 -2.29 9.80
CA GLU A 495 16.97 -1.37 9.87
C GLU A 495 17.73 -1.39 8.55
N SER A 496 18.11 -0.22 8.06
CA SER A 496 19.10 -0.08 7.00
C SER A 496 19.75 1.30 7.05
N GLY A 497 21.08 1.38 6.95
CA GLY A 497 21.77 2.66 7.05
C GLY A 497 23.25 2.60 6.66
N TRP A 498 23.88 3.78 6.68
CA TRP A 498 25.27 3.97 6.34
C TRP A 498 25.89 5.03 7.27
N PRO A 499 26.99 4.73 7.97
CA PRO A 499 27.59 5.66 8.92
C PRO A 499 28.34 6.79 8.19
N SER A 500 28.29 8.01 8.71
CA SER A 500 29.01 9.16 8.10
C SER A 500 30.46 9.34 8.55
N ALA A 501 30.91 8.59 9.55
CA ALA A 501 32.27 8.67 10.07
C ALA A 501 32.63 7.41 10.87
N GLY A 502 33.87 7.34 11.38
CA GLY A 502 34.30 6.33 12.35
C GLY A 502 34.91 5.06 11.73
N GLY A 503 34.91 4.92 10.41
CA GLY A 503 35.44 3.73 9.74
C GLY A 503 35.68 3.90 8.25
N GLU A 504 36.17 2.84 7.61
CA GLU A 504 36.34 2.77 6.17
C GLU A 504 34.98 2.81 5.45
N GLY A 505 34.93 3.49 4.29
CA GLY A 505 33.69 3.76 3.56
C GLY A 505 32.68 4.69 4.27
N ALA A 506 32.89 5.01 5.56
CA ALA A 506 32.00 5.82 6.37
C ALA A 506 32.31 7.32 6.20
N THR A 507 31.67 7.95 5.21
CA THR A 507 31.80 9.38 4.94
C THR A 507 30.43 10.03 4.82
N THR A 508 30.37 11.35 5.03
CA THR A 508 29.15 12.14 4.84
C THR A 508 28.57 12.00 3.42
N GLU A 509 29.44 11.90 2.42
CA GLU A 509 29.05 11.76 1.02
C GLU A 509 28.44 10.39 0.73
N ASN A 510 29.07 9.32 1.23
CA ASN A 510 28.55 7.96 1.03
C ASN A 510 27.25 7.74 1.79
N ALA A 511 27.15 8.24 3.02
CA ALA A 511 25.90 8.19 3.79
C ALA A 511 24.78 8.95 3.10
N ALA A 512 25.05 10.18 2.61
CA ALA A 512 24.07 10.95 1.85
C ALA A 512 23.62 10.22 0.57
N ALA A 513 24.54 9.63 -0.18
CA ALA A 513 24.23 8.84 -1.37
C ALA A 513 23.38 7.61 -1.01
N TYR A 514 23.75 6.87 0.02
CA TYR A 514 23.03 5.68 0.46
C TYR A 514 21.59 5.99 0.85
N TYR A 515 21.37 6.93 1.78
CA TYR A 515 20.03 7.27 2.24
C TYR A 515 19.17 7.84 1.12
N THR A 516 19.71 8.76 0.30
CA THR A 516 18.98 9.34 -0.84
C THR A 516 18.53 8.25 -1.81
N ASN A 517 19.42 7.33 -2.17
CA ASN A 517 19.11 6.31 -3.15
C ASN A 517 18.22 5.19 -2.58
N LEU A 518 18.38 4.83 -1.31
CA LEU A 518 17.49 3.89 -0.64
C LEU A 518 16.07 4.42 -0.57
N ILE A 519 15.88 5.68 -0.17
CA ILE A 519 14.56 6.34 -0.14
C ILE A 519 13.94 6.34 -1.54
N ASN A 520 14.69 6.78 -2.55
CA ASN A 520 14.21 6.79 -3.94
C ASN A 520 13.84 5.39 -4.45
N HIS A 521 14.66 4.39 -4.14
CA HIS A 521 14.41 3.00 -4.54
C HIS A 521 13.13 2.47 -3.87
N VAL A 522 12.99 2.64 -2.56
CA VAL A 522 11.83 2.18 -1.79
C VAL A 522 10.55 2.90 -2.23
N ASN A 523 10.60 4.22 -2.42
CA ASN A 523 9.45 5.02 -2.86
C ASN A 523 9.08 4.81 -4.33
N SER A 524 9.97 4.23 -5.15
CA SER A 524 9.63 3.88 -6.54
C SER A 524 8.56 2.79 -6.64
N GLY A 525 8.37 2.00 -5.58
CA GLY A 525 7.42 0.88 -5.58
C GLY A 525 7.82 -0.30 -6.48
N ASN A 526 9.00 -0.27 -7.09
CA ASN A 526 9.46 -1.31 -8.02
C ASN A 526 9.70 -2.67 -7.35
N GLY A 527 9.88 -2.69 -6.02
CA GLY A 527 10.24 -3.90 -5.28
C GLY A 527 11.63 -4.42 -5.66
N THR A 528 11.84 -5.72 -5.46
CA THR A 528 13.08 -6.42 -5.79
C THR A 528 12.91 -7.32 -7.01
N PRO A 529 13.99 -7.83 -7.63
CA PRO A 529 13.88 -8.81 -8.72
C PRO A 529 13.04 -10.06 -8.41
N MET A 530 13.09 -10.62 -7.19
CA MET A 530 12.21 -11.75 -6.80
C MET A 530 10.78 -11.33 -6.40
N ARG A 531 10.56 -10.05 -6.09
CA ARG A 531 9.28 -9.47 -5.67
C ARG A 531 8.96 -8.18 -6.45
N PRO A 532 8.85 -8.23 -7.78
CA PRO A 532 8.64 -7.03 -8.59
C PRO A 532 7.26 -6.40 -8.30
N GLY A 533 7.23 -5.08 -8.22
CA GLY A 533 6.02 -4.29 -7.95
C GLY A 533 5.47 -4.42 -6.53
N GLN A 534 6.20 -5.09 -5.62
CA GLN A 534 5.85 -5.18 -4.21
C GLN A 534 6.57 -4.08 -3.42
N PRO A 535 5.86 -3.17 -2.72
CA PRO A 535 6.49 -2.16 -1.89
C PRO A 535 7.37 -2.77 -0.79
N ILE A 536 8.52 -2.14 -0.52
CA ILE A 536 9.49 -2.61 0.48
C ILE A 536 9.40 -1.70 1.71
N GLU A 537 8.62 -2.09 2.70
CA GLU A 537 8.61 -1.38 3.98
C GLU A 537 10.00 -1.45 4.64
N THR A 538 10.58 -0.29 4.93
CA THR A 538 11.98 -0.06 5.25
C THR A 538 12.12 1.00 6.34
N TYR A 539 12.94 0.75 7.35
CA TYR A 539 13.23 1.71 8.41
C TYR A 539 14.69 2.15 8.34
N LEU A 540 14.92 3.44 8.10
CA LEU A 540 16.25 4.02 8.06
C LEU A 540 16.86 4.00 9.47
N PHE A 541 18.09 3.51 9.58
CA PHE A 541 18.84 3.51 10.81
C PHE A 541 19.90 4.60 10.76
N ALA A 542 19.81 5.71 11.51
CA ALA A 542 18.78 6.04 12.51
C ALA A 542 18.50 7.56 12.56
N MET A 543 17.59 8.00 13.42
CA MET A 543 17.21 9.42 13.55
C MET A 543 18.40 10.29 13.97
N PHE A 544 19.18 9.86 14.96
CA PHE A 544 20.26 10.63 15.55
C PHE A 544 21.57 9.84 15.65
N ASP A 545 22.68 10.56 15.71
CA ASP A 545 23.96 10.00 16.15
C ASP A 545 23.89 9.62 17.64
N GLU A 546 24.19 8.36 17.95
CA GLU A 546 24.03 7.79 19.28
C GLU A 546 25.40 7.69 20.01
N ASN A 547 25.82 8.75 20.70
CA ASN A 547 27.18 8.90 21.25
C ASN A 547 27.56 7.93 22.39
N GLN A 548 26.65 7.09 22.87
CA GLN A 548 26.92 6.06 23.88
C GLN A 548 26.85 4.65 23.32
N LYS A 549 26.63 4.46 22.01
CA LYS A 549 26.68 3.12 21.43
C LYS A 549 28.06 2.49 21.64
N PRO A 550 28.11 1.24 22.16
CA PRO A 550 29.35 0.48 22.28
C PRO A 550 29.75 -0.11 20.92
N GLY A 551 30.95 -0.67 20.83
CA GLY A 551 31.43 -1.39 19.64
C GLY A 551 32.31 -0.54 18.73
N ALA A 552 32.14 -0.69 17.41
CA ALA A 552 32.93 0.03 16.43
C ALA A 552 32.61 1.53 16.48
N ALA A 553 33.60 2.39 16.16
CA ALA A 553 33.38 3.84 16.19
C ALA A 553 32.27 4.30 15.22
N THR A 554 32.03 3.55 14.13
CA THR A 554 30.93 3.79 13.17
C THR A 554 29.54 3.81 13.81
N GLU A 555 29.33 3.04 14.88
CA GLU A 555 28.04 2.93 15.59
C GLU A 555 27.52 4.29 16.07
N GLN A 556 28.42 5.24 16.34
CA GLN A 556 28.07 6.56 16.85
C GLN A 556 27.70 7.57 15.74
N TYR A 557 27.72 7.17 14.47
CA TYR A 557 27.63 8.08 13.32
C TYR A 557 26.56 7.72 12.27
N PHE A 558 25.54 6.93 12.62
CA PHE A 558 24.46 6.52 11.71
C PHE A 558 23.33 7.55 11.55
N GLY A 559 23.29 8.61 12.36
CA GLY A 559 22.17 9.54 12.41
C GLY A 559 21.90 10.27 11.11
N LEU A 560 20.63 10.44 10.77
CA LEU A 560 20.14 11.38 9.75
C LEU A 560 20.21 12.84 10.23
N PHE A 561 20.08 13.03 11.56
CA PHE A 561 20.16 14.30 12.24
C PHE A 561 21.27 14.27 13.29
N THR A 562 21.84 15.43 13.56
CA THR A 562 22.63 15.64 14.76
C THR A 562 21.72 15.76 15.99
N PRO A 563 22.23 15.58 17.23
CA PRO A 563 21.43 15.72 18.44
C PRO A 563 20.81 17.12 18.66
N ASP A 564 21.34 18.16 18.02
CA ASP A 564 20.74 19.51 17.96
C ASP A 564 19.70 19.68 16.85
N LYS A 565 19.23 18.58 16.26
CA LYS A 565 18.15 18.49 15.25
C LYS A 565 18.51 19.08 13.89
N LEU A 566 19.80 19.27 13.58
CA LEU A 566 20.24 19.67 12.25
C LEU A 566 20.33 18.45 11.34
N GLN A 567 19.77 18.55 10.14
CA GLN A 567 19.86 17.49 9.15
C GLN A 567 21.31 17.34 8.67
N LYS A 568 21.88 16.13 8.75
CA LYS A 568 23.28 15.86 8.37
C LYS A 568 23.48 15.78 6.86
N TYR A 569 22.44 15.40 6.13
CA TYR A 569 22.51 15.13 4.70
C TYR A 569 21.41 15.92 3.97
N ASN A 570 21.72 16.47 2.80
CA ASN A 570 20.71 17.13 1.98
C ASN A 570 19.90 16.08 1.20
N ILE A 571 18.94 15.44 1.88
CA ILE A 571 18.04 14.43 1.31
C ILE A 571 16.72 15.12 0.94
N ALA A 572 16.28 14.95 -0.30
CA ALA A 572 15.06 15.55 -0.83
C ALA A 572 13.82 14.82 -0.28
N SER A 573 13.40 15.20 0.94
CA SER A 573 12.30 14.60 1.71
C SER A 573 12.50 13.12 2.07
N ILE A 574 12.13 12.72 3.28
CA ILE A 574 12.14 11.30 3.69
C ILE A 574 10.87 10.59 3.19
N ASN A 575 9.80 11.36 2.93
CA ASN A 575 8.54 10.90 2.35
C ASN A 575 8.00 11.84 1.28
#